data_AF-A0A9Q3JQ93-F1
#
_entry.id   AF-A0A9Q3JQ93-F1
#
_cell.length_a   1.000
_cell.length_b   1.000
_cell.length_c   1.000
_cell.angle_alpha   90.00
_cell.angle_beta   90.00
_cell.angle_gamma   90.00
#
_symmetry.space_group_name_H-M   'P 1'
#
loop_
_entity.id
_entity.type
_entity.pdbx_description
1 polymer ?
#
loop_
_entity_poly.entity_id
_entity_poly.type
_entity_poly.pdbx_seq_one_letter_code
_entity_poly.pdbx_strand_id
1 'polypeptide(L)'
;MGIISLNCLNLPSCLQSQNKYTFLAGIIPSPNQPTMITINNMLRPMIDEIFELNNRITIRTPEYPHGQKVVVKVVTLVGDIFEAHKAEGFKSHSDRKLCSWCGVNASNQQKMKLGCPRIGKKVLEATHH
;
A
#
# COMPACT_ATOMS: atom_id res chain seq x y z
N MET A 1 0.62 -4.82 19.86
CA MET A 1 -0.25 -3.82 19.21
C MET A 1 0.52 -3.21 18.05
N GLY A 2 0.01 -3.35 16.82
CA GLY A 2 0.58 -2.72 15.63
C GLY A 2 -0.36 -1.67 15.06
N ILE A 3 0.14 -0.81 14.18
CA ILE A 3 -0.68 0.21 13.49
C ILE A 3 -0.45 0.13 11.98
N ILE A 4 -1.49 0.46 11.23
CA ILE A 4 -1.40 0.73 9.79
C ILE A 4 -1.57 2.24 9.63
N SER A 5 -0.58 2.90 9.04
CA SER A 5 -0.59 4.34 8.82
C SER A 5 -0.38 4.69 7.35
N LEU A 6 -0.97 5.80 6.92
CA LEU A 6 -0.82 6.37 5.59
C LEU A 6 -0.14 7.74 5.72
N ASN A 7 0.93 7.96 4.96
CA ASN A 7 1.65 9.24 4.93
C ASN A 7 1.37 9.98 3.62
N CYS A 8 1.17 11.29 3.71
CA CYS A 8 1.01 12.13 2.52
C CYS A 8 2.37 12.41 1.86
N LEU A 9 2.63 11.76 0.72
CA LEU A 9 3.90 11.87 0.01
C LEU A 9 4.08 13.18 -0.77
N ASN A 10 3.03 14.02 -0.86
CA ASN A 10 3.11 15.35 -1.46
C ASN A 10 3.90 16.35 -0.59
N LEU A 11 4.20 15.98 0.66
CA LEU A 11 4.98 16.80 1.57
C LEU A 11 6.49 16.52 1.46
N PRO A 12 7.36 17.49 1.79
CA PRO A 12 8.79 17.26 1.94
C PRO A 12 9.09 16.08 2.89
N SER A 13 10.13 15.30 2.61
CA SER A 13 10.47 14.08 3.34
C SER A 13 10.61 14.27 4.86
N CYS A 14 11.12 15.42 5.30
CA CYS A 14 11.25 15.77 6.72
C CYS A 14 9.91 15.97 7.46
N LEU A 15 8.81 16.15 6.72
CA LEU A 15 7.46 16.35 7.27
C LEU A 15 6.58 15.11 7.16
N GLN A 16 6.90 14.16 6.27
CA GLN A 16 6.04 13.00 5.96
C GLN A 16 5.77 12.09 7.17
N SER A 17 6.73 11.98 8.09
CA SER A 17 6.63 11.13 9.29
C SER A 17 6.14 11.88 10.53
N GLN A 18 5.75 13.15 10.39
CA GLN A 18 5.17 13.88 11.52
C GLN A 18 3.73 13.43 11.72
N ASN A 19 3.35 13.17 12.97
CA ASN A 19 2.00 12.75 13.35
C ASN A 19 0.89 13.65 12.78
N LYS A 20 1.17 14.93 12.53
CA LYS A 20 0.24 15.89 11.91
C LYS A 20 -0.15 15.53 10.47
N TYR A 21 0.70 14.81 9.76
CA TYR A 21 0.53 14.46 8.34
C TYR A 21 0.46 12.94 8.10
N THR A 22 0.35 12.17 9.17
CA THR A 22 0.17 10.72 9.17
C THR A 22 -1.27 10.41 9.54
N PHE A 23 -1.98 9.69 8.67
CA PHE A 23 -3.32 9.20 8.93
C PHE A 23 -3.25 7.79 9.54
N LEU A 24 -3.87 7.60 10.71
CA LEU A 24 -4.02 6.28 11.32
C LEU A 24 -5.17 5.55 10.65
N ALA A 25 -4.84 4.50 9.92
CA ALA A 25 -5.75 3.83 9.02
C ALA A 25 -6.24 2.48 9.56
N GLY A 26 -5.51 1.89 10.52
CA GLY A 26 -5.95 0.69 11.22
C GLY A 26 -5.11 0.36 12.44
N ILE A 27 -5.69 -0.44 13.34
CA ILE A 27 -5.01 -0.98 14.51
C ILE A 27 -4.97 -2.50 14.37
N ILE A 28 -3.77 -3.07 14.50
CA ILE A 28 -3.54 -4.51 14.49
C ILE A 28 -3.66 -5.01 15.94
N PRO A 29 -4.67 -5.82 16.26
CA PRO A 29 -4.92 -6.30 17.61
C PRO A 29 -3.80 -7.23 18.08
N SER A 30 -3.38 -7.05 19.34
CA SER A 30 -2.52 -7.98 20.10
C SER A 30 -3.39 -9.11 20.70
N PRO A 31 -2.85 -10.30 21.05
CA PRO A 31 -1.43 -10.64 21.23
C PRO A 31 -0.79 -11.43 20.08
N ASN A 32 -1.60 -11.97 19.16
CA ASN A 32 -1.11 -12.86 18.12
C ASN A 32 -0.64 -12.08 16.89
N GLN A 33 0.41 -12.58 16.26
CA GLN A 33 0.91 -12.00 15.03
C GLN A 33 -0.16 -12.13 13.93
N PRO A 34 -0.52 -11.04 13.22
CA PRO A 34 -1.59 -11.09 12.24
C PRO A 34 -1.20 -12.01 11.07
N THR A 35 -2.15 -12.79 10.58
CA THR A 35 -1.93 -13.63 9.40
C THR A 35 -2.03 -12.78 8.13
N MET A 36 -1.52 -13.30 7.00
CA MET A 36 -1.76 -12.77 5.64
C MET A 36 -3.22 -12.34 5.42
N ILE A 37 -4.15 -13.22 5.80
CA ILE A 37 -5.58 -13.05 5.59
C ILE A 37 -6.09 -11.90 6.46
N THR A 38 -5.65 -11.85 7.71
CA THR A 38 -6.00 -10.78 8.65
C THR A 38 -5.55 -9.42 8.14
N ILE A 39 -4.30 -9.31 7.67
CA ILE A 39 -3.76 -8.06 7.12
C ILE A 39 -4.52 -7.66 5.86
N ASN A 40 -4.73 -8.60 4.92
CA ASN A 40 -5.48 -8.30 3.70
C ASN A 40 -6.91 -7.87 3.99
N ASN A 41 -7.59 -8.48 4.97
CA ASN A 41 -8.93 -8.08 5.36
C ASN A 41 -8.96 -6.68 5.99
N MET A 42 -7.93 -6.31 6.75
CA MET A 42 -7.79 -4.95 7.30
C MET A 42 -7.47 -3.93 6.21
N LEU A 43 -6.63 -4.28 5.24
CA LEU A 43 -6.23 -3.39 4.14
C LEU A 43 -7.33 -3.19 3.09
N ARG A 44 -8.20 -4.19 2.91
CA ARG A 44 -9.23 -4.20 1.86
C ARG A 44 -10.12 -2.94 1.82
N PRO A 45 -10.77 -2.50 2.92
CA PRO A 45 -11.59 -1.30 2.88
C PRO A 45 -10.80 -0.06 2.45
N MET A 46 -9.55 0.08 2.90
CA MET A 46 -8.70 1.19 2.49
C MET A 46 -8.32 1.13 1.02
N ILE A 47 -8.01 -0.06 0.51
CA ILE A 47 -7.70 -0.26 -0.92
C ILE A 47 -8.92 0.08 -1.77
N ASP A 48 -10.12 -0.35 -1.35
CA ASP A 48 -11.38 -0.07 -2.05
C ASP A 48 -11.66 1.45 -2.08
N GLU A 49 -11.49 2.16 -0.95
CA GLU A 49 -11.63 3.62 -0.91
C GLU A 49 -10.60 4.32 -1.81
N ILE A 50 -9.33 3.90 -1.75
CA ILE A 50 -8.27 4.48 -2.59
C ILE A 50 -8.54 4.22 -4.07
N PHE A 51 -9.11 3.07 -4.41
CA PHE A 51 -9.51 2.74 -5.76
C PHE A 51 -10.61 3.69 -6.27
N GLU A 52 -11.61 4.00 -5.44
CA GLU A 52 -12.62 5.01 -5.77
C GLU A 52 -12.00 6.42 -5.91
N LEU A 53 -11.07 6.79 -5.04
CA LEU A 53 -10.35 8.07 -5.09
C LEU A 53 -9.44 8.21 -6.32
N ASN A 54 -9.07 7.10 -6.95
CA ASN A 54 -8.30 7.09 -8.19
C ASN A 54 -9.15 7.55 -9.39
N ASN A 55 -10.49 7.58 -9.28
CA ASN A 55 -11.42 8.03 -10.33
C ASN A 55 -11.55 9.57 -10.44
N ARG A 56 -10.53 10.33 -9.99
CA ARG A 56 -10.50 11.81 -9.97
C ARG A 56 -11.67 12.42 -9.20
N ILE A 57 -11.50 12.60 -7.89
CA ILE A 57 -12.49 13.31 -7.08
C ILE A 57 -12.31 14.82 -7.13
N THR A 58 -13.38 15.59 -6.93
CA THR A 58 -13.31 17.06 -6.84
C THR A 58 -13.35 17.48 -5.38
N ILE A 59 -12.26 18.10 -4.90
CA ILE A 59 -12.15 18.62 -3.53
C ILE A 59 -12.25 20.14 -3.58
N ARG A 60 -13.16 20.71 -2.80
CA ARG A 60 -13.24 22.17 -2.59
C ARG A 60 -12.38 22.56 -1.39
N THR A 61 -11.57 23.58 -1.54
CA THR A 61 -10.77 24.17 -0.46
C THR A 61 -11.00 25.68 -0.44
N PRO A 62 -10.62 26.39 0.64
CA PRO A 62 -10.74 27.85 0.67
C PRO A 62 -10.01 28.56 -0.49
N GLU A 63 -8.88 28.01 -0.93
CA GLU A 63 -8.09 28.53 -2.06
C GLU A 63 -8.71 28.15 -3.44
N TYR A 64 -9.47 27.05 -3.50
CA TYR A 64 -10.12 26.56 -4.73
C TYR A 64 -11.64 26.41 -4.52
N PRO A 65 -12.41 27.52 -4.49
CA PRO A 65 -13.84 27.49 -4.19
C PRO A 65 -14.67 26.74 -5.24
N HIS A 66 -14.22 26.72 -6.50
CA HIS A 66 -14.82 25.92 -7.58
C HIS A 66 -14.43 24.44 -7.54
N GLY A 67 -13.51 24.07 -6.64
CA GLY A 67 -12.96 22.72 -6.50
C GLY A 67 -11.76 22.46 -7.41
N GLN A 68 -10.93 21.52 -6.97
CA GLN A 68 -9.79 20.99 -7.71
C GLN A 68 -9.96 19.48 -7.89
N LYS A 69 -9.66 18.97 -9.08
CA LYS A 69 -9.61 17.53 -9.33
C LYS A 69 -8.34 16.94 -8.72
N VAL A 70 -8.52 15.95 -7.85
CA VAL A 70 -7.45 15.27 -7.12
C VAL A 70 -7.50 13.78 -7.43
N VAL A 71 -6.33 13.17 -7.63
CA VAL A 71 -6.16 11.73 -7.76
C VAL A 71 -5.30 11.26 -6.61
N VAL A 72 -5.76 10.24 -5.89
CA VAL A 72 -5.00 9.62 -4.81
C VAL A 72 -4.35 8.34 -5.34
N LYS A 73 -3.06 8.15 -5.06
CA LYS A 73 -2.30 6.96 -5.45
C LYS A 73 -1.52 6.41 -4.27
N VAL A 74 -1.56 5.09 -4.09
CA VAL A 74 -0.68 4.37 -3.16
C VAL A 74 0.61 4.02 -3.88
N VAL A 75 1.74 4.44 -3.30
CA VAL A 75 3.06 4.28 -3.91
C VAL A 75 3.78 3.06 -3.35
N THR A 76 3.88 2.95 -2.02
CA THR A 76 4.66 1.89 -1.36
C THR A 76 4.02 1.50 -0.04
N LEU A 77 4.03 0.20 0.26
CA LEU A 77 3.79 -0.30 1.60
C LEU A 77 5.13 -0.42 2.33
N VAL A 78 5.26 0.26 3.46
CA VAL A 78 6.47 0.23 4.29
C VAL A 78 6.12 -0.42 5.62
N GLY A 79 6.82 -1.49 5.97
CA GLY A 79 6.65 -2.20 7.23
C GLY A 79 7.93 -2.96 7.57
N ASP A 80 7.97 -3.63 8.73
CA ASP A 80 9.02 -4.61 8.96
C ASP A 80 8.99 -5.68 7.86
N ILE A 81 10.14 -6.25 7.52
CA ILE A 81 10.29 -7.14 6.36
C ILE A 81 9.28 -8.29 6.42
N PHE A 82 8.92 -8.77 7.61
CA PHE A 82 8.02 -9.90 7.77
C PHE A 82 6.56 -9.52 7.54
N GLU A 83 6.11 -8.39 8.07
CA GLU A 83 4.77 -7.86 7.88
C GLU A 83 4.57 -7.29 6.46
N ALA A 84 5.60 -6.66 5.87
CA ALA A 84 5.61 -6.24 4.48
C ALA A 84 5.51 -7.45 3.54
N HIS A 85 6.31 -8.50 3.80
CA HIS A 85 6.19 -9.77 3.07
C HIS A 85 4.77 -10.31 3.12
N LYS A 86 4.10 -10.23 4.28
CA LYS A 86 2.74 -10.72 4.36
C LYS A 86 1.73 -9.92 3.56
N ALA A 87 1.86 -8.60 3.53
CA ALA A 87 0.96 -7.78 2.75
C ALA A 87 1.26 -7.84 1.24
N GLU A 88 2.52 -8.09 0.86
CA GLU A 88 2.97 -8.19 -0.54
C GLU A 88 2.72 -9.57 -1.18
N GLY A 89 2.18 -10.53 -0.42
CA GLY A 89 1.86 -11.86 -0.93
C GLY A 89 2.99 -12.89 -0.80
N PHE A 90 4.05 -12.58 -0.07
CA PHE A 90 5.05 -13.57 0.31
C PHE A 90 4.50 -14.48 1.41
N LYS A 91 4.83 -15.76 1.35
CA LYS A 91 4.35 -16.75 2.32
C LYS A 91 5.34 -16.95 3.46
N SER A 92 4.87 -17.58 4.55
CA SER A 92 5.68 -17.91 5.72
C SER A 92 6.97 -18.66 5.35
N HIS A 93 8.01 -18.52 6.19
CA HIS A 93 9.28 -19.26 6.10
C HIS A 93 9.10 -20.80 6.07
N SER A 94 8.00 -21.28 6.63
CA SER A 94 7.64 -22.70 6.69
C SER A 94 6.83 -23.19 5.48
N ASP A 95 6.42 -22.28 4.58
CA ASP A 95 5.64 -22.63 3.41
C ASP A 95 6.54 -23.09 2.26
N ARG A 96 6.07 -24.09 1.51
CA ARG A 96 6.82 -24.63 0.37
C ARG A 96 6.82 -23.69 -0.83
N LYS A 97 5.89 -22.73 -0.90
CA LYS A 97 5.78 -21.73 -1.98
C LYS A 97 6.07 -20.36 -1.41
N LEU A 98 7.00 -19.60 -2.01
CA LEU A 98 7.48 -18.35 -1.41
C LEU A 98 6.61 -17.13 -1.70
N CYS A 99 5.89 -17.11 -2.81
CA CYS A 99 5.05 -15.99 -3.21
C CYS A 99 3.73 -16.52 -3.78
N SER A 100 2.63 -15.90 -3.37
CA SER A 100 1.26 -16.26 -3.76
C SER A 100 0.98 -16.00 -5.24
N TRP A 101 1.65 -15.01 -5.83
CA TRP A 101 1.52 -14.66 -7.24
C TRP A 101 2.34 -15.55 -8.16
N CYS A 102 3.64 -15.73 -7.88
CA CYS A 102 4.51 -16.52 -8.75
C CYS A 102 4.37 -18.04 -8.51
N GLY A 103 3.91 -18.45 -7.32
CA GLY A 103 3.66 -19.85 -6.98
C GLY A 103 4.90 -20.75 -6.93
N VAL A 104 6.10 -20.16 -6.99
CA VAL A 104 7.38 -20.89 -7.08
C VAL A 104 7.75 -21.53 -5.76
N ASN A 105 8.27 -22.76 -5.82
CA ASN A 105 8.71 -23.50 -4.64
C ASN A 105 9.98 -22.88 -4.04
N ALA A 106 10.14 -22.97 -2.72
CA ALA A 106 11.33 -22.49 -2.00
C ALA A 106 12.64 -23.12 -2.51
N SER A 107 12.61 -24.35 -3.00
CA SER A 107 13.78 -24.99 -3.65
C SER A 107 14.17 -24.38 -5.00
N ASN A 108 13.29 -23.57 -5.61
CA ASN A 108 13.44 -23.05 -6.96
C ASN A 108 13.39 -21.51 -6.99
N GLN A 109 13.88 -20.83 -5.95
CA GLN A 109 13.77 -19.35 -5.79
C GLN A 109 14.26 -18.59 -7.03
N GLN A 110 15.26 -19.11 -7.73
CA GLN A 110 15.79 -18.50 -8.96
C GLN A 110 14.77 -18.37 -10.09
N LYS A 111 13.67 -19.14 -10.04
CA LYS A 111 12.56 -19.08 -11.01
C LYS A 111 11.48 -18.06 -10.64
N MET A 112 11.66 -17.32 -9.53
CA MET A 112 10.75 -16.25 -9.15
C MET A 112 10.72 -15.18 -10.24
N LYS A 113 9.52 -14.71 -10.54
CA LYS A 113 9.30 -13.67 -11.53
C LYS A 113 9.23 -12.32 -10.81
N LEU A 114 9.87 -11.32 -11.38
CA LEU A 114 9.59 -9.93 -11.02
C LEU A 114 8.23 -9.56 -11.62
N GLY A 115 7.35 -8.95 -10.82
CA GLY A 115 6.14 -8.34 -11.34
C GLY A 115 6.49 -7.22 -12.31
N CYS A 116 5.54 -6.80 -13.16
CA CYS A 116 5.76 -5.67 -14.07
C CYS A 116 6.17 -4.43 -13.27
N PRO A 117 7.41 -3.93 -13.41
CA PRO A 117 7.84 -2.76 -12.68
C PRO A 117 6.99 -1.56 -13.10
N ARG A 118 6.44 -0.83 -12.12
CA ARG A 118 5.74 0.42 -12.39
C ARG A 118 6.79 1.52 -12.67
N ILE A 119 7.17 1.68 -13.93
CA ILE A 119 8.13 2.70 -14.35
C ILE A 119 7.43 4.06 -14.35
N GLY A 120 8.08 5.09 -13.77
CA GLY A 120 7.50 6.42 -13.54
C GLY A 120 6.79 7.04 -14.76
N LYS A 121 7.28 6.82 -15.98
CA LYS A 121 6.62 7.30 -17.22
C LYS A 121 5.20 6.73 -17.41
N LYS A 122 4.99 5.43 -17.19
CA LYS A 122 3.65 4.79 -17.28
C LYS A 122 2.72 5.22 -16.15
N VAL A 123 3.26 5.53 -14.97
CA VAL A 123 2.48 6.06 -13.83
C VAL A 123 2.02 7.49 -14.12
N LEU A 124 2.89 8.32 -14.72
CA LEU A 124 2.59 9.68 -15.19
C LEU A 124 1.56 9.69 -16.32
N GLU A 125 1.70 8.82 -17.32
CA GLU A 125 0.71 8.67 -18.41
C GLU A 125 -0.67 8.28 -17.89
N ALA A 126 -0.75 7.36 -16.94
CA ALA A 126 -1.99 7.03 -16.23
C ALA A 126 -2.47 8.12 -15.23
N THR A 127 -1.79 9.26 -15.14
CA THR A 127 -2.23 10.45 -14.37
C THR A 127 -2.88 11.49 -15.28
N HIS A 128 -2.85 11.32 -16.60
CA HIS A 128 -3.39 12.27 -17.58
C HIS A 128 -4.67 11.79 -18.30
N HIS A 129 -5.19 10.60 -17.98
CA HIS A 129 -6.54 10.17 -18.39
C HIS A 129 -7.56 10.38 -17.27
#